data_AF-A0A947VDF4-F1
#
_entry.id   AF-A0A947VDF4-F1
#
_cell.length_a   1.000
_cell.length_b   1.000
_cell.length_c   1.000
_cell.angle_alpha   90.00
_cell.angle_beta   90.00
_cell.angle_gamma   90.00
#
_symmetry.space_group_name_H-M   'P 1'
#
loop_
_entity.id
_entity.type
_entity.pdbx_description
1 polymer ?
#
loop_
_entity_poly.entity_id
_entity_poly.type
_entity_poly.pdbx_seq_one_letter_code
_entity_poly.pdbx_strand_id
1 'polypeptide(L)' 'MNDNQRNNQLIIYNTVDGQTKIEVRIKDDTVWLSQKQMAELFDKDVRTINEHIKNVFFEG' A
#
# COMPACT_ATOMS: atom_id res chain seq x y z
N MET A 1 -29.09 -16.38 2.46
CA MET A 1 -28.81 -15.02 1.94
C MET A 1 -27.29 -14.90 1.91
N ASN A 2 -26.71 -14.63 0.73
CA ASN A 2 -25.28 -14.79 0.45
C ASN A 2 -24.50 -13.50 0.79
N ASP A 3 -24.05 -13.37 2.04
CA ASP A 3 -23.13 -12.30 2.46
C ASP A 3 -21.66 -12.73 2.28
N ASN A 4 -21.27 -13.03 1.04
CA ASN A 4 -19.91 -13.43 0.68
C ASN A 4 -19.24 -12.47 -0.33
N GLN A 5 -19.65 -11.21 -0.34
CA GLN A 5 -18.86 -10.13 -0.93
C GLN A 5 -17.89 -9.62 0.15
N ARG A 6 -16.85 -10.42 0.45
CA ARG A 6 -15.71 -9.93 1.24
C ARG A 6 -15.15 -8.73 0.47
N ASN A 7 -15.30 -7.54 1.03
CA ASN A 7 -14.96 -6.24 0.45
C ASN A 7 -13.47 -6.12 0.10
N ASN A 8 -13.03 -6.82 -0.94
CA ASN A 8 -11.66 -6.82 -1.43
C ASN A 8 -11.61 -5.84 -2.60
N GLN A 9 -11.58 -4.55 -2.29
CA GLN A 9 -11.59 -3.49 -3.30
C GLN A 9 -10.18 -3.31 -3.85
N LEU A 10 -10.04 -3.40 -5.17
CA LEU A 10 -8.79 -3.13 -5.88
C LEU A 10 -8.79 -1.65 -6.31
N ILE A 11 -7.86 -0.85 -5.79
CA ILE A 11 -7.65 0.52 -6.26
C ILE A 11 -6.37 0.58 -7.10
N ILE A 12 -6.47 1.25 -8.26
CA ILE A 12 -5.33 1.52 -9.14
C ILE A 12 -4.94 2.98 -8.94
N TYR A 13 -3.80 3.20 -8.29
CA TYR A 13 -3.19 4.53 -8.20
C TYR A 13 -2.23 4.74 -9.36
N ASN A 14 -2.35 5.88 -10.04
CA ASN A 14 -1.33 6.32 -10.99
C ASN A 14 -0.38 7.27 -10.25
N THR A 15 0.92 7.01 -10.34
CA THR A 15 1.95 7.93 -9.86
C THR A 15 1.87 9.26 -10.63
N VAL A 16 2.48 10.30 -10.07
CA VAL A 16 2.37 11.69 -10.59
C VAL A 16 2.89 11.81 -12.03
N ASP A 17 3.78 10.91 -12.43
CA ASP A 17 4.32 10.80 -13.80
C ASP A 17 3.43 9.99 -14.77
N GLY A 18 2.32 9.42 -14.28
CA GLY A 18 1.34 8.66 -15.07
C GLY A 18 1.82 7.30 -15.57
N GLN A 19 3.04 6.87 -15.21
CA GLN A 19 3.66 5.66 -15.76
C GLN A 19 3.40 4.42 -14.89
N THR A 20 3.28 4.58 -13.57
CA THR A 20 3.19 3.44 -12.66
C THR A 20 1.77 3.27 -12.15
N LYS A 21 1.19 2.10 -12.43
CA LYS A 21 -0.08 1.64 -11.87
C LYS A 21 0.19 0.82 -10.62
N ILE A 22 -0.21 1.35 -9.46
CA ILE A 22 -0.09 0.65 -8.18
C ILE A 22 -1.44 0.02 -7.85
N GLU A 23 -1.48 -1.30 -7.90
CA GLU A 23 -2.64 -2.12 -7.52
C GLU A 23 -2.62 -2.40 -6.01
N VAL A 24 -3.60 -1.87 -5.29
CA VAL A 24 -3.70 -2.04 -3.82
C VAL A 24 -4.98 -2.75 -3.44
N ARG A 25 -4.90 -3.60 -2.40
CA ARG A 25 -6.08 -4.26 -1.83
C ARG A 25 -6.53 -3.51 -0.60
N ILE A 26 -7.81 -3.13 -0.58
CA ILE A 26 -8.46 -2.57 0.61
C ILE A 26 -9.32 -3.65 1.24
N LYS A 27 -9.20 -3.76 2.56
CA LYS A 27 -10.00 -4.67 3.38
C LYS A 27 -10.21 -4.01 4.75
N ASP A 28 -11.46 -3.90 5.19
CA ASP A 28 -11.82 -3.39 6.52
C ASP A 28 -11.14 -2.03 6.81
N ASP A 29 -11.23 -1.09 5.87
CA ASP A 29 -10.57 0.23 5.89
C ASP A 29 -9.03 0.21 5.99
N THR A 30 -8.42 -0.97 5.87
CA THR A 30 -6.98 -1.16 5.86
C THR A 30 -6.49 -1.35 4.43
N VAL A 31 -5.45 -0.58 4.06
CA VAL A 31 -4.79 -0.70 2.75
C VAL A 31 -3.59 -1.63 2.89
N TRP A 32 -3.55 -2.66 2.03
CA TRP A 32 -2.47 -3.63 1.98
C TRP A 32 -1.55 -3.32 0.79
N LEU A 33 -0.30 -3.03 1.12
CA LEU A 33 0.76 -2.64 0.19
C LEU A 33 2.05 -3.41 0.52
N SER A 34 2.80 -3.79 -0.51
CA SER A 34 4.19 -4.19 -0.34
C SER A 34 5.10 -2.97 -0.10
N GLN A 35 6.28 -3.18 0.48
CA GLN A 35 7.27 -2.11 0.68
C GLN A 35 7.67 -1.43 -0.63
N LYS A 36 7.73 -2.19 -1.74
CA LYS A 36 8.02 -1.67 -3.08
C LYS A 36 6.90 -0.76 -3.59
N GLN A 37 5.65 -1.15 -3.40
CA GLN A 37 4.51 -0.32 -3.80
C GLN A 37 4.41 0.96 -2.94
N MET A 38 4.74 0.89 -1.65
CA MET A 38 4.85 2.10 -0.82
C MET A 38 5.97 3.03 -1.32
N ALA A 39 7.12 2.47 -1.68
CA ALA A 39 8.24 3.22 -2.23
C ALA A 39 7.84 3.95 -3.52
N GLU A 40 7.15 3.28 -4.44
CA GLU A 40 6.62 3.86 -5.67
C GLU A 40 5.52 4.91 -5.40
N LEU A 41 4.62 4.67 -4.44
CA LEU A 41 3.52 5.58 -4.12
C LEU A 41 4.01 6.90 -3.51
N PHE A 42 5.02 6.84 -2.64
CA PHE A 42 5.56 8.00 -1.93
C PHE A 42 6.78 8.63 -2.62
N ASP A 43 7.18 8.11 -3.77
CA ASP A 43 8.40 8.52 -4.49
C ASP A 43 9.62 8.53 -3.55
N LYS A 44 9.89 7.35 -2.97
CA LYS A 44 10.99 7.10 -2.01
C LYS A 44 11.68 5.80 -2.33
N ASP A 45 12.89 5.64 -1.81
CA ASP A 45 13.57 4.36 -1.85
C ASP A 45 12.93 3.34 -0.91
N VAL A 46 12.95 2.07 -1.31
CA VAL A 46 12.51 0.94 -0.46
C VAL A 46 13.28 0.91 0.87
N ARG A 47 14.54 1.34 0.87
CA ARG A 47 15.35 1.47 2.10
C ARG A 47 14.72 2.44 3.09
N THR A 48 14.28 3.61 2.64
CA THR A 48 13.63 4.62 3.47
C THR A 48 12.33 4.08 4.05
N ILE A 49 11.53 3.37 3.25
CA ILE A 49 10.32 2.68 3.74
C ILE A 49 10.67 1.65 4.82
N ASN A 50 11.73 0.86 4.63
CA ASN A 50 12.18 -0.13 5.60
C ASN A 50 12.63 0.51 6.94
N GLU A 51 13.34 1.64 6.87
CA GLU A 51 13.74 2.42 8.04
C GLU A 51 12.51 2.92 8.82
N HIS A 52 11.52 3.51 8.13
CA HIS A 52 10.28 3.94 8.78
C HIS A 52 9.54 2.77 9.46
N ILE A 53 9.42 1.62 8.77
CA ILE A 53 8.77 0.44 9.34
C ILE A 53 9.50 -0.02 10.62
N LYS A 54 10.83 -0.08 10.60
CA LYS A 54 11.63 -0.43 11.78
C LYS A 54 11.44 0.54 12.92
N ASN A 55 11.41 1.84 12.65
CA ASN A 55 11.21 2.85 13.68
C ASN A 55 9.82 2.70 14.32
N VAL A 56 8.77 2.46 13.52
CA VAL A 56 7.42 2.18 14.04
C VAL A 56 7.40 0.98 14.98
N PHE A 57 8.13 -0.11 14.67
CA PHE A 57 8.24 -1.26 15.56
C PHE A 57 9.09 -1.02 16.81
N PHE A 58 9.97 -0.01 16.79
CA PHE A 58 10.87 0.32 17.90
C PHE A 58 10.27 1.37 18.84
N GLU A 59 9.45 2.28 18.30
CA GLU A 59 8.73 3.32 19.05
C GLU A 59 7.41 2.84 19.66
N GLY A 60 6.89 1.68 19.22
CA GLY A 60 5.68 1.05 19.74
C GLY A 60 5.93 0.14 20.95
#